data_AF-A0A6L9YPW3-F1
#
_entry.id   AF-A0A6L9YPW3-F1
#
_cell.length_a   1.000
_cell.length_b   1.000
_cell.length_c   1.000
_cell.angle_alpha   90.00
_cell.angle_beta   90.00
_cell.angle_gamma   90.00
#
_symmetry.space_group_name_H-M   'P 1'
#
loop_
_entity.id
_entity.type
_entity.pdbx_description
1 polymer ?
#
loop_
_entity_poly.entity_id
_entity_poly.type
_entity_poly.pdbx_seq_one_letter_code
_entity_poly.pdbx_strand_id
1 'polypeptide(L)'
;MGLPKDFSTHYEAYSRAGVITNAIANDSFQASLKLRNNRSLVDIETSKPIFAQDGDNKLSNAIYLNYNKIPDYSLDTSTLETETDDPFEQNRYFILELASPDFAFAHDLYPIVLNKVTSATDKDVVKDKDGTKVKDKDGKDIKIKSLTVYPPYTPEVKAIYLDYTASEEIDLQASQSEQEPSKIFQLNPFGYADIQTLNQDNQYYLLPNYQEQGTLYIGIRNLQPPQNISILFQMIPGSGNGELIPPQIHWSYLSGNSWQKFQDTEMLSDSTNGLVDSGIIRLSIPDKATSQHNLLPSGLHWLRATVTENAAAIPDTLDIKTQAVRATFVNQGNAADHLSKPLPANSIQGFVTRDPAINTVQQPYSSFGGKPKEDNRAFTMRVSERLRHKQRAITAWDYERLVLEHFPQIYKVKCITSAAGNHNPGDAKVTVVVIPDVANTAPFFPLEPKAPSYLLKEIQAYLQNYTSPFVQIVVKNPRYKPIQYKVGIRFRAGSDQGNYLKQLNEDIKRFLSPWAYEEQADITFGSSIPNSSVIHFIKKRSYVDDVGYLKLIEQVAIKAGSGGKSDIYYRVIPSNLAQVQHPDSILVSAPQHIIYLMGTEKSYDEEDFEGIGYMSIVTDFKVI
;
A
#
# COMPACT_ATOMS: atom_id res chain seq x y z
N MET A 1 -27.75 -28.70 51.44
CA MET A 1 -29.13 -29.22 51.58
C MET A 1 -29.82 -29.03 50.24
N GLY A 2 -30.64 -29.97 49.77
CA GLY A 2 -31.29 -29.87 48.46
C GLY A 2 -32.52 -28.95 48.49
N LEU A 3 -32.95 -28.48 47.31
CA LEU A 3 -34.23 -27.77 47.15
C LEU A 3 -35.38 -28.63 47.70
N PRO A 4 -36.35 -28.01 48.41
CA PRO A 4 -37.53 -28.74 48.86
C PRO A 4 -38.33 -29.28 47.67
N LYS A 5 -39.17 -30.29 47.91
CA LYS A 5 -40.03 -30.85 46.87
C LYS A 5 -40.95 -29.79 46.25
N ASP A 6 -41.52 -28.95 47.11
CA ASP A 6 -42.32 -27.77 46.77
C ASP A 6 -42.39 -26.85 47.99
N PHE A 7 -42.48 -25.54 47.76
CA PHE A 7 -42.51 -24.56 48.83
C PHE A 7 -43.86 -24.51 49.55
N SER A 8 -44.95 -24.95 48.91
CA SER A 8 -46.27 -25.05 49.54
C SER A 8 -46.29 -25.99 50.73
N THR A 9 -45.66 -27.17 50.60
CA THR A 9 -45.53 -28.15 51.68
C THR A 9 -44.48 -27.71 52.70
N HIS A 10 -43.36 -27.14 52.22
CA HIS A 10 -42.25 -26.70 53.09
C HIS A 10 -42.68 -25.59 54.07
N TYR A 11 -43.50 -24.63 53.60
CA TYR A 11 -43.99 -23.51 54.41
C TYR A 11 -45.44 -23.67 54.88
N GLU A 12 -46.02 -24.87 54.78
CA GLU A 12 -47.41 -25.15 55.16
C GLU A 12 -47.68 -24.75 56.63
N ALA A 13 -46.76 -25.08 57.54
CA ALA A 13 -46.90 -24.74 58.95
C ALA A 13 -46.89 -23.22 59.22
N TYR A 14 -46.19 -22.44 58.39
CA TYR A 14 -46.04 -20.99 58.57
C TYR A 14 -47.34 -20.25 58.24
N SER A 15 -48.03 -20.69 57.19
CA SER A 15 -49.35 -20.17 56.82
C SER A 15 -50.45 -20.70 57.74
N ARG A 16 -50.46 -22.01 58.04
CA ARG A 16 -51.50 -22.64 58.87
C ARG A 16 -51.44 -22.32 60.35
N ALA A 17 -50.26 -21.96 60.87
CA ALA A 17 -50.15 -21.40 62.22
C ALA A 17 -50.61 -19.92 62.26
N GLY A 18 -50.98 -19.31 61.14
CA GLY A 18 -51.43 -17.92 61.05
C GLY A 18 -50.31 -16.92 61.37
N VAL A 19 -49.05 -17.25 61.05
CA VAL A 19 -47.90 -16.34 61.17
C VAL A 19 -47.69 -15.61 59.86
N ILE A 20 -47.91 -16.28 58.72
CA ILE A 20 -47.94 -15.67 57.40
C ILE A 20 -49.39 -15.64 56.91
N THR A 21 -49.83 -14.51 56.35
CA THR A 21 -51.21 -14.27 55.90
C THR A 21 -51.56 -14.97 54.58
N ASN A 22 -50.56 -15.16 53.71
CA ASN A 22 -50.71 -15.83 52.42
C ASN A 22 -49.91 -17.14 52.40
N ALA A 23 -50.48 -18.18 51.77
CA ALA A 23 -49.77 -19.41 51.54
C ALA A 23 -48.61 -19.16 50.56
N ILE A 24 -47.43 -19.68 50.88
CA ILE A 24 -46.27 -19.62 49.98
C ILE A 24 -46.44 -20.71 48.93
N ALA A 25 -46.36 -20.33 47.67
CA ALA A 25 -46.26 -21.21 46.51
C ALA A 25 -44.86 -21.06 45.88
N ASN A 26 -44.57 -21.88 44.86
CA ASN A 26 -43.25 -21.87 44.22
C ASN A 26 -42.94 -20.53 43.53
N ASP A 27 -43.96 -19.84 43.04
CA ASP A 27 -43.89 -18.52 42.39
C ASP A 27 -43.95 -17.33 43.36
N SER A 28 -44.05 -17.59 44.68
CA SER A 28 -44.17 -16.54 45.69
C SER A 28 -42.86 -15.79 45.94
N PHE A 29 -41.72 -16.45 45.70
CA PHE A 29 -40.42 -15.78 45.74
C PHE A 29 -40.14 -15.15 44.40
N GLN A 30 -40.06 -13.82 44.38
CA GLN A 30 -39.87 -13.06 43.14
C GLN A 30 -38.65 -12.16 43.26
N ALA A 31 -37.88 -12.06 42.19
CA ALA A 31 -36.78 -11.11 42.07
C ALA A 31 -37.13 -10.01 41.06
N SER A 32 -36.68 -8.79 41.34
CA SER A 32 -36.72 -7.67 40.40
C SER A 32 -35.30 -7.33 39.97
N LEU A 33 -35.15 -6.91 38.71
CA LEU A 33 -33.91 -6.38 38.18
C LEU A 33 -34.11 -4.89 37.90
N LYS A 34 -33.27 -4.07 38.51
CA LYS A 34 -33.28 -2.61 38.36
C LYS A 34 -31.96 -2.15 37.78
N LEU A 35 -31.99 -1.02 37.10
CA LEU A 35 -30.81 -0.33 36.61
C LEU A 35 -30.68 1.00 37.33
N ARG A 36 -29.57 1.20 38.03
CA ARG A 36 -29.13 2.52 38.45
C ARG A 36 -28.46 3.18 37.24
N ASN A 37 -28.97 4.32 36.80
CA ASN A 37 -28.32 5.15 35.79
C ASN A 37 -28.13 6.56 36.35
N ASN A 38 -26.89 6.90 36.71
CA ASN A 38 -26.52 8.10 37.44
C ASN A 38 -27.33 8.23 38.76
N ARG A 39 -28.26 9.19 38.82
CA ARG A 39 -29.15 9.44 39.97
C ARG A 39 -30.56 8.87 39.80
N SER A 40 -30.85 8.25 38.66
CA SER A 40 -32.15 7.64 38.38
C SER A 40 -32.11 6.14 38.64
N LEU A 41 -33.20 5.61 39.19
CA LEU A 41 -33.44 4.18 39.31
C LEU A 41 -34.53 3.81 38.31
N VAL A 42 -34.20 2.90 37.39
CA VAL A 42 -35.11 2.43 36.34
C VAL A 42 -35.44 0.97 36.62
N ASP A 43 -36.72 0.67 36.79
CA ASP A 43 -37.21 -0.70 36.89
C ASP A 43 -37.31 -1.31 35.49
N ILE A 44 -36.64 -2.44 35.26
CA ILE A 44 -36.55 -3.04 33.91
C ILE A 44 -37.88 -3.68 33.53
N GLU A 45 -38.45 -4.53 34.39
CA GLU A 45 -39.81 -5.08 34.28
C GLU A 45 -40.34 -5.46 35.68
N THR A 46 -41.61 -5.88 35.74
CA THR A 46 -42.21 -6.47 36.95
C THR A 46 -41.42 -7.66 37.47
N SER A 47 -41.43 -7.85 38.80
CA SER A 47 -40.76 -8.96 39.49
C SER A 47 -41.14 -10.32 38.90
N LYS A 48 -40.15 -11.21 38.78
CA LYS A 48 -40.31 -12.56 38.19
C LYS A 48 -40.05 -13.64 39.23
N PRO A 49 -40.79 -14.77 39.18
CA PRO A 49 -40.57 -15.87 40.11
C PRO A 49 -39.16 -16.45 39.93
N ILE A 50 -38.43 -16.61 41.03
CA ILE A 50 -37.07 -17.18 41.01
C ILE A 50 -37.06 -18.70 41.15
N PHE A 51 -38.18 -19.32 41.50
CA PHE A 51 -38.32 -20.77 41.50
C PHE A 51 -39.46 -21.18 40.56
N ALA A 52 -39.13 -22.00 39.57
CA ALA A 52 -40.09 -22.62 38.66
C ALA A 52 -39.98 -24.14 38.76
N GLN A 53 -41.09 -24.82 38.46
CA GLN A 53 -41.08 -26.26 38.29
C GLN A 53 -40.59 -26.60 36.88
N ASP A 54 -39.71 -27.59 36.81
CA ASP A 54 -39.33 -28.23 35.55
C ASP A 54 -40.43 -29.22 35.11
N GLY A 55 -40.34 -29.76 33.89
CA GLY A 55 -41.34 -30.66 33.29
C GLY A 55 -41.70 -31.90 34.13
N ASP A 56 -40.86 -32.27 35.09
CA ASP A 56 -41.05 -33.37 36.05
C ASP A 56 -41.68 -32.95 37.40
N ASN A 57 -42.28 -31.75 37.50
CA ASN A 57 -42.92 -31.22 38.72
C ASN A 57 -41.97 -31.02 39.92
N LYS A 58 -40.65 -30.96 39.67
CA LYS A 58 -39.61 -30.65 40.67
C LYS A 58 -39.11 -29.22 40.48
N LEU A 59 -38.71 -28.57 41.58
CA LEU A 59 -38.07 -27.25 41.51
C LEU A 59 -36.74 -27.35 40.73
N SER A 60 -36.55 -26.44 39.77
CA SER A 60 -35.30 -26.30 39.03
C SER A 60 -34.21 -25.66 39.91
N ASN A 61 -32.99 -26.16 39.81
CA ASN A 61 -31.81 -25.54 40.43
C ASN A 61 -31.28 -24.34 39.63
N ALA A 62 -31.65 -24.23 38.34
CA ALA A 62 -31.25 -23.14 37.46
C ALA A 62 -32.37 -22.11 37.37
N ILE A 63 -32.02 -20.85 37.60
CA ILE A 63 -32.93 -19.71 37.61
C ILE A 63 -32.62 -18.86 36.38
N TYR A 64 -33.61 -18.69 35.51
CA TYR A 64 -33.48 -17.89 34.29
C TYR A 64 -34.41 -16.69 34.36
N LEU A 65 -33.84 -15.49 34.47
CA LEU A 65 -34.57 -14.23 34.50
C LEU A 65 -34.35 -13.50 33.17
N ASN A 66 -35.23 -13.73 32.20
CA ASN A 66 -35.14 -13.11 30.88
C ASN A 66 -35.92 -11.80 30.87
N TYR A 67 -35.27 -10.67 30.60
CA TYR A 67 -35.92 -9.37 30.48
C TYR A 67 -35.82 -8.90 29.03
N ASN A 68 -36.91 -8.42 28.43
CA ASN A 68 -36.96 -8.17 26.99
C ASN A 68 -36.50 -6.75 26.61
N LYS A 69 -36.74 -5.77 27.48
CA LYS A 69 -36.41 -4.38 27.20
C LYS A 69 -36.16 -3.62 28.50
N ILE A 70 -35.20 -2.70 28.47
CA ILE A 70 -35.06 -1.67 29.51
C ILE A 70 -35.90 -0.47 29.03
N PRO A 71 -37.05 -0.18 29.65
CA PRO A 71 -37.91 0.94 29.25
C PRO A 71 -37.18 2.26 29.49
N ASP A 72 -37.35 3.19 28.55
CA ASP A 72 -36.87 4.58 28.65
C ASP A 72 -35.36 4.75 28.97
N TYR A 73 -34.56 3.73 28.65
CA TYR A 73 -33.11 3.81 28.80
C TYR A 73 -32.48 4.55 27.61
N SER A 74 -31.89 5.70 27.90
CA SER A 74 -30.89 6.34 27.03
C SER A 74 -29.52 6.27 27.70
N LEU A 75 -28.50 5.94 26.91
CA LEU A 75 -27.11 6.00 27.35
C LEU A 75 -26.68 7.47 27.36
N ASP A 76 -26.40 8.01 28.54
CA ASP A 76 -25.89 9.37 28.71
C ASP A 76 -24.35 9.35 28.75
N THR A 77 -23.68 9.60 27.63
CA THR A 77 -22.21 9.55 27.58
C THR A 77 -21.53 10.81 28.15
N SER A 78 -22.30 11.78 28.68
CA SER A 78 -21.73 13.03 29.21
C SER A 78 -20.95 12.85 30.53
N THR A 79 -21.20 11.75 31.25
CA THR A 79 -20.51 11.43 32.50
C THR A 79 -19.41 10.42 32.26
N LEU A 80 -18.17 10.80 32.60
CA LEU A 80 -17.04 9.87 32.64
C LEU A 80 -17.30 8.79 33.71
N GLU A 81 -17.08 7.54 33.33
CA GLU A 81 -17.10 6.43 34.28
C GLU A 81 -15.89 6.52 35.20
N THR A 82 -16.11 6.22 36.48
CA THR A 82 -15.04 6.18 37.48
C THR A 82 -14.32 4.85 37.33
N GLU A 83 -12.99 4.87 37.19
CA GLU A 83 -12.20 3.63 37.18
C GLU A 83 -12.07 3.11 38.62
N THR A 84 -13.01 2.25 39.04
CA THR A 84 -13.12 1.70 40.40
C THR A 84 -13.70 0.30 40.39
N ASP A 85 -13.20 -0.54 41.30
CA ASP A 85 -13.68 -1.91 41.53
C ASP A 85 -14.94 -1.96 42.41
N ASP A 86 -15.33 -0.85 43.05
CA ASP A 86 -16.57 -0.77 43.82
C ASP A 86 -17.76 -0.49 42.88
N PRO A 87 -18.69 -1.44 42.69
CA PRO A 87 -19.86 -1.25 41.82
C PRO A 87 -20.78 -0.12 42.29
N PHE A 88 -20.72 0.32 43.56
CA PHE A 88 -21.52 1.43 44.08
C PHE A 88 -20.89 2.80 43.83
N GLU A 89 -19.60 2.86 43.52
CA GLU A 89 -18.92 4.08 43.05
C GLU A 89 -19.09 4.30 41.55
N GLN A 90 -19.54 3.27 40.83
CA GLN A 90 -19.95 3.38 39.44
C GLN A 90 -21.23 4.20 39.33
N ASN A 91 -21.26 5.07 38.32
CA ASN A 91 -22.46 5.83 38.01
C ASN A 91 -23.60 4.93 37.48
N ARG A 92 -23.28 3.70 37.04
CA ARG A 92 -24.23 2.75 36.46
C ARG A 92 -24.00 1.35 36.96
N TYR A 93 -25.04 0.70 37.45
CA TYR A 93 -24.97 -0.70 37.86
C TYR A 93 -26.36 -1.34 37.90
N PHE A 94 -26.40 -2.65 37.68
CA PHE A 94 -27.62 -3.44 37.85
C PHE A 94 -27.81 -3.85 39.30
N ILE A 95 -29.06 -3.86 39.76
CA ILE A 95 -29.46 -4.30 41.08
C ILE A 95 -30.43 -5.47 40.91
N LEU A 96 -30.01 -6.65 41.34
CA LEU A 96 -30.88 -7.81 41.47
C LEU A 96 -31.32 -7.92 42.93
N GLU A 97 -32.60 -7.71 43.20
CA GLU A 97 -33.16 -7.75 44.55
C GLU A 97 -34.28 -8.80 44.66
N LEU A 98 -34.43 -9.39 45.84
CA LEU A 98 -35.61 -10.21 46.17
C LEU A 98 -36.77 -9.25 46.49
N ALA A 99 -37.76 -9.20 45.62
CA ALA A 99 -38.88 -8.25 45.68
C ALA A 99 -40.06 -8.75 46.52
N SER A 100 -40.25 -10.08 46.60
CA SER A 100 -41.34 -10.69 47.35
C SER A 100 -40.94 -12.08 47.84
N PRO A 101 -41.42 -12.55 49.01
CA PRO A 101 -42.24 -11.81 49.98
C PRO A 101 -41.39 -10.91 50.90
N ASP A 102 -42.01 -9.93 51.58
CA ASP A 102 -41.32 -8.93 52.44
C ASP A 102 -40.46 -9.55 53.56
N PHE A 103 -40.82 -10.76 54.01
CA PHE A 103 -40.08 -11.52 55.02
C PHE A 103 -39.01 -12.45 54.43
N ALA A 104 -38.70 -12.31 53.14
CA ALA A 104 -37.79 -13.17 52.37
C ALA A 104 -38.11 -14.67 52.59
N PHE A 105 -37.13 -15.46 53.02
CA PHE A 105 -37.29 -16.91 53.28
C PHE A 105 -37.79 -17.24 54.69
N ALA A 106 -38.41 -16.28 55.38
CA ALA A 106 -39.05 -16.48 56.69
C ALA A 106 -38.11 -16.91 57.83
N HIS A 107 -36.82 -16.55 57.74
CA HIS A 107 -35.82 -16.83 58.78
C HIS A 107 -36.19 -16.23 60.15
N ASP A 108 -36.65 -14.97 60.16
CA ASP A 108 -37.07 -14.27 61.39
C ASP A 108 -38.40 -14.80 61.96
N LEU A 109 -39.22 -15.42 61.11
CA LEU A 109 -40.53 -15.96 61.48
C LEU A 109 -40.44 -17.39 62.03
N TYR A 110 -39.37 -18.13 61.72
CA TYR A 110 -39.23 -19.53 62.12
C TYR A 110 -39.33 -19.76 63.65
N PRO A 111 -38.65 -18.98 64.53
CA PRO A 111 -38.80 -19.15 65.98
C PRO A 111 -40.24 -18.88 66.46
N ILE A 112 -40.93 -17.93 65.82
CA ILE A 112 -42.32 -17.58 66.14
C ILE A 112 -43.25 -18.74 65.78
N VAL A 113 -43.10 -19.32 64.58
CA VAL A 113 -43.88 -20.48 64.12
C VAL A 113 -43.61 -21.69 65.00
N LEU A 114 -42.34 -21.97 65.32
CA LEU A 114 -41.96 -23.11 66.14
C LEU A 114 -42.53 -22.99 67.56
N ASN A 115 -42.44 -21.82 68.20
CA ASN A 115 -43.02 -21.57 69.52
C ASN A 115 -44.55 -21.70 69.50
N LYS A 116 -45.19 -21.19 68.45
CA LYS A 116 -46.66 -21.25 68.30
C LYS A 116 -47.16 -22.67 68.10
N VAL A 117 -46.43 -23.49 67.34
CA VAL A 117 -46.79 -24.91 67.10
C VAL A 117 -46.50 -25.77 68.34
N THR A 118 -45.38 -25.55 69.02
CA THR A 118 -45.01 -26.31 70.23
C THR A 118 -45.86 -25.96 71.47
N SER A 119 -46.33 -24.71 71.55
CA SER A 119 -47.22 -24.25 72.64
C SER A 119 -48.71 -24.48 72.37
N ALA A 120 -49.07 -25.02 71.19
CA ALA A 120 -50.46 -25.25 70.82
C ALA A 120 -51.07 -26.46 71.56
N THR A 121 -52.32 -26.31 72.00
CA THR A 121 -53.09 -27.34 72.70
C THR A 121 -53.98 -28.13 71.75
N ASP A 122 -54.62 -29.20 72.25
CA ASP A 122 -55.60 -29.98 71.47
C ASP A 122 -56.84 -29.18 71.00
N LYS A 123 -57.05 -27.99 71.56
CA LYS A 123 -58.16 -27.09 71.21
C LYS A 123 -57.79 -26.13 70.06
N ASP A 124 -56.50 -25.99 69.76
CA ASP A 124 -55.98 -25.07 68.74
C ASP A 124 -55.95 -25.78 67.39
N VAL A 125 -56.97 -25.48 66.57
CA VAL A 125 -57.17 -26.04 65.23
C VAL A 125 -56.88 -25.00 64.16
N VAL A 126 -56.38 -25.44 63.01
CA VAL A 126 -56.11 -24.60 61.85
C VAL A 126 -57.43 -24.04 61.34
N LYS A 127 -57.45 -22.73 61.05
CA LYS A 127 -58.58 -22.04 60.45
C LYS A 127 -58.19 -21.47 59.08
N ASP A 128 -59.13 -21.44 58.15
CA ASP A 128 -58.96 -20.76 56.86
C ASP A 128 -59.08 -19.24 57.02
N LYS A 129 -58.97 -18.51 55.90
CA LYS A 129 -59.05 -17.04 55.85
C LYS A 129 -60.39 -16.47 56.34
N ASP A 130 -61.46 -17.28 56.32
CA ASP A 130 -62.81 -16.92 56.75
C ASP A 130 -63.11 -17.35 58.21
N GLY A 131 -62.11 -17.92 58.90
CA GLY A 131 -62.23 -18.37 60.29
C GLY A 131 -62.86 -19.77 60.45
N THR A 132 -63.10 -20.48 59.34
CA THR A 132 -63.65 -21.82 59.30
C THR A 132 -62.58 -22.85 59.63
N LYS A 133 -62.94 -23.91 60.36
CA LYS A 133 -61.99 -24.97 60.73
C LYS A 133 -61.58 -25.79 59.50
N VAL A 134 -60.28 -25.93 59.29
CA VAL A 134 -59.73 -26.74 58.20
C VAL A 134 -59.71 -28.21 58.61
N LYS A 135 -60.25 -29.07 57.75
CA LYS A 135 -60.32 -30.52 57.96
C LYS A 135 -59.28 -31.26 57.12
N ASP A 136 -58.78 -32.37 57.63
CA ASP A 136 -57.92 -33.29 56.89
C ASP A 136 -58.72 -34.14 55.87
N LYS A 137 -58.01 -35.00 55.13
CA LYS A 137 -58.60 -35.90 54.12
C LYS A 137 -59.61 -36.91 54.70
N ASP A 138 -59.59 -37.11 56.02
CA ASP A 138 -60.48 -38.02 56.77
C ASP A 138 -61.62 -37.26 57.49
N GLY A 139 -61.74 -35.94 57.26
CA GLY A 139 -62.81 -35.09 57.81
C GLY A 139 -62.61 -34.61 59.25
N LYS A 140 -61.41 -34.76 59.83
CA LYS A 140 -61.06 -34.29 61.19
C LYS A 140 -60.41 -32.91 61.18
N ASP A 141 -60.66 -32.12 62.23
CA ASP A 141 -60.03 -30.80 62.39
C ASP A 141 -58.50 -30.93 62.49
N ILE A 142 -57.75 -30.22 61.63
CA ILE A 142 -56.28 -30.21 61.65
C ILE A 142 -55.81 -29.44 62.89
N LYS A 143 -55.04 -30.07 63.76
CA LYS A 143 -54.52 -29.43 64.98
C LYS A 143 -53.23 -28.69 64.68
N ILE A 144 -53.05 -27.48 65.23
CA ILE A 144 -51.85 -26.68 65.03
C ILE A 144 -50.60 -27.44 65.54
N LYS A 145 -50.71 -28.14 66.67
CA LYS A 145 -49.62 -28.97 67.23
C LYS A 145 -49.21 -30.17 66.36
N SER A 146 -50.02 -30.57 65.37
CA SER A 146 -49.71 -31.67 64.45
C SER A 146 -49.01 -31.21 63.17
N LEU A 147 -48.77 -29.90 63.01
CA LEU A 147 -48.06 -29.35 61.86
C LEU A 147 -46.56 -29.63 61.98
N THR A 148 -45.98 -30.21 60.93
CA THR A 148 -44.52 -30.35 60.82
C THR A 148 -43.90 -29.01 60.45
N VAL A 149 -43.07 -28.45 61.33
CA VAL A 149 -42.37 -27.18 61.07
C VAL A 149 -40.99 -27.47 60.48
N TYR A 150 -40.82 -27.22 59.18
CA TYR A 150 -39.52 -27.28 58.53
C TYR A 150 -38.70 -26.01 58.78
N PRO A 151 -37.36 -26.10 58.92
CA PRO A 151 -36.52 -24.91 58.95
C PRO A 151 -36.65 -24.11 57.64
N PRO A 152 -36.53 -22.77 57.70
CA PRO A 152 -36.61 -21.90 56.53
C PRO A 152 -35.54 -22.28 55.50
N TYR A 153 -35.89 -22.19 54.22
CA TYR A 153 -34.97 -22.52 53.14
C TYR A 153 -33.94 -21.42 52.94
N THR A 154 -32.65 -21.74 53.07
CA THR A 154 -31.55 -20.82 52.76
C THR A 154 -31.08 -21.06 51.32
N PRO A 155 -31.32 -20.15 50.38
CA PRO A 155 -30.78 -20.28 49.03
C PRO A 155 -29.27 -20.06 49.03
N GLU A 156 -28.54 -20.96 48.36
CA GLU A 156 -27.12 -20.79 48.08
C GLU A 156 -26.94 -20.57 46.56
N VAL A 157 -26.30 -19.47 46.18
CA VAL A 157 -26.04 -19.13 44.78
C VAL A 157 -24.63 -19.54 44.42
N LYS A 158 -24.49 -20.48 43.48
CA LYS A 158 -23.17 -20.95 43.01
C LYS A 158 -22.51 -19.98 42.04
N ALA A 159 -23.29 -19.41 41.12
CA ALA A 159 -22.83 -18.48 40.11
C ALA A 159 -24.00 -17.64 39.60
N ILE A 160 -23.70 -16.41 39.17
CA ILE A 160 -24.63 -15.49 38.50
C ILE A 160 -23.99 -15.15 37.15
N TYR A 161 -24.76 -15.27 36.09
CA TYR A 161 -24.36 -14.88 34.73
C TYR A 161 -25.31 -13.81 34.21
N LEU A 162 -24.76 -12.85 33.46
CA LEU A 162 -25.53 -11.81 32.79
C LEU A 162 -25.10 -11.78 31.32
N ASP A 163 -26.02 -12.13 30.44
CA ASP A 163 -25.88 -11.97 29.00
C ASP A 163 -26.78 -10.82 28.55
N TYR A 164 -26.27 -9.96 27.67
CA TYR A 164 -27.04 -8.86 27.10
C TYR A 164 -26.66 -8.61 25.65
N THR A 165 -27.59 -8.01 24.90
CA THR A 165 -27.35 -7.54 23.53
C THR A 165 -27.61 -6.04 23.48
N ALA A 166 -26.66 -5.28 22.93
CA ALA A 166 -26.81 -3.86 22.64
C ALA A 166 -26.65 -3.63 21.13
N SER A 167 -27.46 -2.74 20.58
CA SER A 167 -27.39 -2.34 19.17
C SER A 167 -27.62 -0.85 19.06
N GLU A 168 -26.86 -0.19 18.20
CA GLU A 168 -27.00 1.22 17.86
C GLU A 168 -27.05 1.35 16.34
N GLU A 169 -27.90 2.25 15.85
CA GLU A 169 -28.02 2.58 14.43
C GLU A 169 -27.35 3.92 14.19
N ILE A 170 -26.33 3.94 13.32
CA ILE A 170 -25.59 5.16 12.98
C ILE A 170 -26.06 5.62 11.61
N ASP A 171 -26.78 6.75 11.57
CA ASP A 171 -27.15 7.40 10.32
C ASP A 171 -25.98 8.23 9.79
N LEU A 172 -25.46 7.85 8.62
CA LEU A 172 -24.36 8.53 7.94
C LEU A 172 -24.82 9.75 7.11
N GLN A 173 -26.13 9.90 6.85
CA GLN A 173 -26.67 11.00 6.02
C GLN A 173 -27.18 12.18 6.85
N ALA A 174 -27.51 11.97 8.13
CA ALA A 174 -27.88 13.05 9.03
C ALA A 174 -26.71 14.02 9.25
N SER A 175 -26.98 15.33 9.18
CA SER A 175 -25.98 16.36 9.54
C SER A 175 -25.68 16.26 11.03
N GLN A 176 -24.59 15.59 11.39
CA GLN A 176 -24.28 15.35 12.80
C GLN A 176 -23.86 16.65 13.50
N SER A 177 -24.49 16.90 14.64
CA SER A 177 -23.97 17.83 15.64
C SER A 177 -22.75 17.19 16.32
N GLU A 178 -21.85 17.98 16.92
CA GLU A 178 -20.63 17.48 17.59
C GLU A 178 -20.90 16.50 18.76
N GLN A 179 -22.15 16.21 19.10
CA GLN A 179 -22.59 15.50 20.30
C GLN A 179 -23.12 14.07 20.06
N GLU A 180 -22.89 13.47 18.90
CA GLU A 180 -23.21 12.04 18.69
C GLU A 180 -22.13 11.14 19.34
N PRO A 181 -22.51 10.13 20.15
CA PRO A 181 -21.58 9.31 20.93
C PRO A 181 -20.77 8.32 20.10
N SER A 182 -21.27 7.91 18.93
CA SER A 182 -20.71 6.83 18.12
C SER A 182 -20.22 7.31 16.76
N LYS A 183 -18.95 7.04 16.46
CA LYS A 183 -18.27 7.45 15.23
C LYS A 183 -17.66 6.26 14.50
N ILE A 184 -17.65 6.34 13.18
CA ILE A 184 -17.03 5.33 12.32
C ILE A 184 -15.77 5.93 11.71
N PHE A 185 -14.62 5.32 12.00
CA PHE A 185 -13.34 5.68 11.40
C PHE A 185 -12.96 4.66 10.33
N GLN A 186 -12.62 5.15 9.14
CA GLN A 186 -12.08 4.31 8.07
C GLN A 186 -10.55 4.30 8.14
N LEU A 187 -9.98 3.10 8.25
CA LEU A 187 -8.52 2.89 8.20
C LEU A 187 -8.03 2.96 6.75
N ASN A 188 -6.99 3.75 6.53
CA ASN A 188 -6.29 3.94 5.27
C ASN A 188 -4.82 3.48 5.43
N PRO A 189 -4.06 3.25 4.35
CA PRO A 189 -2.69 2.71 4.40
C PRO A 189 -1.72 3.46 5.33
N PHE A 190 -1.95 4.75 5.56
CA PHE A 190 -1.05 5.61 6.34
C PHE A 190 -1.71 6.28 7.54
N GLY A 191 -3.00 6.04 7.78
CA GLY A 191 -3.76 6.81 8.76
C GLY A 191 -5.23 6.42 8.81
N TYR A 192 -6.04 7.29 9.39
CA TYR A 192 -7.48 7.07 9.53
C TYR A 192 -8.23 8.38 9.39
N ALA A 193 -9.49 8.33 9.02
CA ALA A 193 -10.34 9.49 9.03
C ALA A 193 -11.78 9.08 9.40
N ASP A 194 -12.51 10.03 9.97
CA ASP A 194 -13.94 9.88 10.19
C ASP A 194 -14.62 9.72 8.83
N ILE A 195 -15.47 8.68 8.70
CA ILE A 195 -16.15 8.35 7.44
C ILE A 195 -16.98 9.53 6.91
N GLN A 196 -17.45 10.42 7.78
CA GLN A 196 -18.20 11.62 7.40
C GLN A 196 -17.33 12.63 6.64
N THR A 197 -16.05 12.72 6.99
CA THR A 197 -15.08 13.59 6.30
C THR A 197 -14.63 13.04 4.95
N LEU A 198 -14.95 11.77 4.68
CA LEU A 198 -14.58 11.03 3.47
C LEU A 198 -15.74 10.89 2.47
N ASN A 199 -16.84 11.63 2.66
CA ASN A 199 -17.96 11.64 1.72
C ASN A 199 -17.47 12.05 0.32
N GLN A 200 -17.53 11.12 -0.63
CA GLN A 200 -17.26 11.37 -2.04
C GLN A 200 -18.54 11.09 -2.83
N ASP A 201 -18.98 12.05 -3.65
CA ASP A 201 -20.18 11.94 -4.50
C ASP A 201 -21.46 11.51 -3.75
N ASN A 202 -21.60 11.96 -2.49
CA ASN A 202 -22.72 11.63 -1.62
C ASN A 202 -22.81 10.13 -1.25
N GLN A 203 -21.66 9.43 -1.28
CA GLN A 203 -21.53 8.01 -0.96
C GLN A 203 -20.46 7.79 0.11
N TYR A 204 -20.73 6.81 0.97
CA TYR A 204 -19.80 6.33 1.98
C TYR A 204 -19.38 4.91 1.66
N TYR A 205 -18.08 4.66 1.70
CA TYR A 205 -17.51 3.33 1.51
C TYR A 205 -16.98 2.82 2.84
N LEU A 206 -17.28 1.56 3.18
CA LEU A 206 -16.76 0.96 4.40
C LEU A 206 -15.23 0.74 4.31
N LEU A 207 -14.77 0.32 3.14
CA LEU A 207 -13.35 0.13 2.83
C LEU A 207 -12.88 1.24 1.88
N PRO A 208 -11.60 1.68 1.98
CA PRO A 208 -11.05 2.63 1.02
C PRO A 208 -11.17 2.12 -0.41
N ASN A 209 -11.74 2.95 -1.29
CA ASN A 209 -11.90 2.63 -2.70
C ASN A 209 -10.91 3.46 -3.53
N TYR A 210 -9.85 2.82 -4.01
CA TYR A 210 -8.85 3.47 -4.87
C TYR A 210 -9.20 3.20 -6.33
N GLN A 211 -9.54 4.26 -7.06
CA GLN A 211 -9.82 4.17 -8.50
C GLN A 211 -8.56 4.39 -9.35
N GLU A 212 -7.52 4.94 -8.72
CA GLU A 212 -6.26 5.30 -9.33
C GLU A 212 -5.35 4.08 -9.52
N GLN A 213 -4.86 3.88 -10.74
CA GLN A 213 -3.84 2.86 -11.01
C GLN A 213 -2.47 3.21 -10.41
N GLY A 214 -2.17 4.52 -10.27
CA GLY A 214 -0.91 5.00 -9.73
C GLY A 214 -1.07 6.29 -8.93
N THR A 215 -0.40 6.38 -7.79
CA THR A 215 -0.44 7.56 -6.91
C THR A 215 0.95 7.87 -6.34
N LEU A 216 1.35 9.14 -6.41
CA LEU A 216 2.54 9.69 -5.76
C LEU A 216 2.11 10.68 -4.67
N TYR A 217 2.58 10.48 -3.44
CA TYR A 217 2.39 11.40 -2.31
C TYR A 217 3.69 12.15 -2.00
N ILE A 218 3.62 13.48 -1.86
CA ILE A 218 4.77 14.34 -1.56
C ILE A 218 4.45 15.15 -0.30
N GLY A 219 5.16 14.87 0.80
CA GLY A 219 5.03 15.60 2.06
C GLY A 219 6.06 16.72 2.17
N ILE A 220 5.59 17.97 2.29
CA ILE A 220 6.44 19.16 2.38
C ILE A 220 6.44 19.69 3.82
N ARG A 221 7.63 19.73 4.42
CA ARG A 221 7.83 20.33 5.75
C ARG A 221 8.02 21.84 5.65
N ASN A 222 7.65 22.56 6.71
CA ASN A 222 7.91 23.99 6.89
C ASN A 222 7.37 24.89 5.75
N LEU A 223 6.39 24.41 4.99
CA LEU A 223 5.66 25.23 4.02
C LEU A 223 4.76 26.22 4.77
N GLN A 224 4.61 27.44 4.27
CA GLN A 224 3.74 28.47 4.83
C GLN A 224 2.73 28.93 3.78
N PRO A 225 1.60 28.21 3.59
CA PRO A 225 0.60 28.61 2.62
C PRO A 225 -0.04 29.97 2.97
N PRO A 226 -0.38 30.81 1.96
CA PRO A 226 -0.16 30.58 0.54
C PRO A 226 1.31 30.78 0.12
N GLN A 227 1.88 29.84 -0.63
CA GLN A 227 3.29 29.90 -1.03
C GLN A 227 3.53 29.18 -2.36
N ASN A 228 4.37 29.80 -3.21
CA ASN A 228 4.83 29.18 -4.43
C ASN A 228 6.00 28.23 -4.15
N ILE A 229 5.95 27.06 -4.77
CA ILE A 229 7.04 26.08 -4.74
C ILE A 229 7.44 25.69 -6.16
N SER A 230 8.71 25.35 -6.32
CA SER A 230 9.23 24.73 -7.54
C SER A 230 9.83 23.38 -7.22
N ILE A 231 9.45 22.35 -7.98
CA ILE A 231 9.87 20.97 -7.77
C ILE A 231 10.47 20.45 -9.07
N LEU A 232 11.75 20.09 -9.05
CA LEU A 232 12.41 19.35 -10.11
C LEU A 232 12.05 17.87 -9.98
N PHE A 233 11.48 17.31 -11.03
CA PHE A 233 11.33 15.89 -11.25
C PHE A 233 12.43 15.44 -12.20
N GLN A 234 13.36 14.63 -11.69
CA GLN A 234 14.36 13.99 -12.52
C GLN A 234 13.86 12.59 -12.89
N MET A 235 13.55 12.40 -14.16
CA MET A 235 13.03 11.16 -14.73
C MET A 235 14.15 10.39 -15.43
N ILE A 236 14.11 9.06 -15.39
CA ILE A 236 15.02 8.22 -16.16
C ILE A 236 14.50 8.16 -17.61
N PRO A 237 15.22 8.70 -18.61
CA PRO A 237 14.73 8.73 -19.98
C PRO A 237 14.47 7.32 -20.54
N GLY A 238 13.26 7.11 -21.10
CA GLY A 238 12.92 5.88 -21.81
C GLY A 238 12.80 4.60 -20.95
N SER A 239 12.71 4.72 -19.63
CA SER A 239 12.32 3.59 -18.75
C SER A 239 10.81 3.31 -18.79
N GLY A 240 9.99 4.32 -19.03
CA GLY A 240 8.54 4.17 -19.21
C GLY A 240 8.18 3.36 -20.45
N ASN A 241 7.01 2.71 -20.42
CA ASN A 241 6.50 1.93 -21.53
C ASN A 241 6.02 2.85 -22.68
N GLY A 242 6.88 3.05 -23.68
CA GLY A 242 6.59 3.87 -24.86
C GLY A 242 5.54 3.31 -25.83
N GLU A 243 5.00 2.11 -25.59
CA GLU A 243 3.84 1.59 -26.35
C GLU A 243 2.50 2.11 -25.79
N LEU A 244 2.50 2.65 -24.57
CA LEU A 244 1.32 3.22 -23.94
C LEU A 244 1.22 4.72 -24.19
N ILE A 245 -0.01 5.22 -24.21
CA ILE A 245 -0.27 6.66 -24.25
C ILE A 245 0.03 7.23 -22.85
N PRO A 246 0.85 8.28 -22.74
CA PRO A 246 1.10 8.92 -21.44
C PRO A 246 -0.21 9.39 -20.79
N PRO A 247 -0.47 9.02 -19.52
CA PRO A 247 -1.71 9.38 -18.85
C PRO A 247 -1.76 10.85 -18.46
N GLN A 248 -2.97 11.36 -18.26
CA GLN A 248 -3.17 12.66 -17.64
C GLN A 248 -2.92 12.56 -16.13
N ILE A 249 -2.11 13.48 -15.59
CA ILE A 249 -1.82 13.54 -14.15
C ILE A 249 -2.78 14.51 -13.48
N HIS A 250 -3.43 14.05 -12.42
CA HIS A 250 -4.28 14.89 -11.58
C HIS A 250 -3.55 15.28 -10.30
N TRP A 251 -3.31 16.58 -10.14
CA TRP A 251 -2.69 17.14 -8.96
C TRP A 251 -3.74 17.56 -7.92
N SER A 252 -3.48 17.22 -6.66
CA SER A 252 -4.31 17.60 -5.50
C SER A 252 -3.44 17.92 -4.29
N TYR A 253 -3.99 18.68 -3.34
CA TYR A 253 -3.41 18.95 -2.03
C TYR A 253 -4.37 18.54 -0.92
N LEU A 254 -3.82 18.28 0.25
CA LEU A 254 -4.61 17.86 1.41
C LEU A 254 -5.09 19.08 2.23
N SER A 255 -6.39 19.12 2.49
CA SER A 255 -7.06 20.11 3.34
C SER A 255 -7.92 19.37 4.37
N GLY A 256 -7.51 19.38 5.64
CA GLY A 256 -8.01 18.45 6.65
C GLY A 256 -7.79 17.01 6.20
N ASN A 257 -8.85 16.20 6.20
CA ASN A 257 -8.81 14.82 5.69
C ASN A 257 -9.33 14.68 4.24
N SER A 258 -9.46 15.79 3.50
CA SER A 258 -10.03 15.80 2.15
C SER A 258 -9.02 16.26 1.09
N TRP A 259 -8.95 15.51 -0.01
CA TRP A 259 -8.13 15.87 -1.16
C TRP A 259 -8.83 16.90 -2.03
N GLN A 260 -8.21 18.07 -2.17
CA GLN A 260 -8.70 19.17 -3.00
C GLN A 260 -7.88 19.22 -4.29
N LYS A 261 -8.55 19.33 -5.45
CA LYS A 261 -7.87 19.47 -6.75
C LYS A 261 -7.23 20.85 -6.86
N PHE A 262 -6.05 20.92 -7.45
CA PHE A 262 -5.46 22.21 -7.83
C PHE A 262 -6.29 22.85 -8.95
N GLN A 263 -6.48 24.16 -8.86
CA GLN A 263 -7.07 24.96 -9.94
C GLN A 263 -6.03 25.25 -11.02
N ASP A 264 -6.50 25.55 -12.24
CA ASP A 264 -5.61 25.92 -13.36
C ASP A 264 -4.73 27.13 -13.05
N THR A 265 -5.22 28.07 -12.22
CA THR A 265 -4.48 29.24 -11.75
C THR A 265 -3.41 28.91 -10.71
N GLU A 266 -3.54 27.78 -10.02
CA GLU A 266 -2.59 27.31 -9.00
C GLU A 266 -1.46 26.47 -9.62
N MET A 267 -1.71 25.88 -10.80
CA MET A 267 -0.71 25.20 -11.65
C MET A 267 0.09 26.23 -12.47
N LEU A 268 1.10 26.84 -11.85
CA LEU A 268 1.85 27.95 -12.46
C LEU A 268 2.63 27.56 -13.73
N SER A 269 3.25 26.39 -13.74
CA SER A 269 3.92 25.85 -14.95
C SER A 269 4.30 24.39 -14.77
N ASP A 270 4.26 23.61 -15.84
CA ASP A 270 4.81 22.25 -15.92
C ASP A 270 5.74 22.11 -17.13
N SER A 271 7.03 21.85 -16.88
CA SER A 271 8.02 21.57 -17.94
C SER A 271 8.38 20.09 -18.08
N THR A 272 7.65 19.19 -17.43
CA THR A 272 7.89 17.73 -17.40
C THR A 272 7.09 16.97 -18.45
N ASN A 273 6.21 17.67 -19.19
CA ASN A 273 5.34 17.05 -20.20
C ASN A 273 4.44 15.96 -19.58
N GLY A 274 3.88 16.21 -18.39
CA GLY A 274 3.12 15.21 -17.65
C GLY A 274 4.01 14.11 -17.05
N LEU A 275 5.12 14.49 -16.41
CA LEU A 275 6.14 13.59 -15.83
C LEU A 275 6.78 12.59 -16.81
N VAL A 276 6.62 12.79 -18.13
CA VAL A 276 7.27 11.95 -19.15
C VAL A 276 8.74 12.34 -19.32
N ASP A 277 9.08 13.59 -19.04
CA ASP A 277 10.41 14.16 -19.21
C ASP A 277 10.90 14.80 -17.90
N SER A 278 12.22 14.90 -17.73
CA SER A 278 12.78 15.64 -16.60
C SER A 278 12.46 17.13 -16.73
N GLY A 279 12.00 17.75 -15.64
CA GLY A 279 11.52 19.12 -15.68
C GLY A 279 11.11 19.67 -14.32
N ILE A 280 10.73 20.95 -14.31
CA ILE A 280 10.31 21.65 -13.10
C ILE A 280 8.80 21.88 -13.17
N ILE A 281 8.09 21.49 -12.12
CA ILE A 281 6.71 21.85 -11.88
C ILE A 281 6.69 22.98 -10.85
N ARG A 282 5.94 24.05 -11.14
CA ARG A 282 5.73 25.18 -10.22
C ARG A 282 4.28 25.21 -9.82
N LEU A 283 4.04 25.24 -8.51
CA LEU A 283 2.72 25.21 -7.90
C LEU A 283 2.58 26.40 -6.96
N SER A 284 1.41 27.03 -6.98
CA SER A 284 0.98 27.98 -5.94
C SER A 284 0.16 27.22 -4.93
N ILE A 285 0.71 26.98 -3.74
CA ILE A 285 0.01 26.24 -2.70
C ILE A 285 -1.03 27.16 -2.03
N PRO A 286 -2.32 26.80 -2.00
CA PRO A 286 -3.37 27.65 -1.42
C PRO A 286 -3.33 27.70 0.10
N ASP A 287 -3.88 28.76 0.68
CA ASP A 287 -4.05 28.96 2.13
C ASP A 287 -4.82 27.82 2.82
N LYS A 288 -5.72 27.15 2.09
CA LYS A 288 -6.48 25.99 2.55
C LYS A 288 -5.64 24.73 2.76
N ALA A 289 -4.41 24.67 2.26
CA ALA A 289 -3.55 23.50 2.47
C ALA A 289 -3.15 23.41 3.95
N THR A 290 -3.57 22.36 4.63
CA THR A 290 -3.35 22.20 6.07
C THR A 290 -2.23 21.21 6.37
N SER A 291 -1.57 21.37 7.51
CA SER A 291 -0.58 20.42 8.04
C SER A 291 -1.12 19.45 9.09
N GLN A 292 -2.33 19.71 9.63
CA GLN A 292 -2.98 18.88 10.64
C GLN A 292 -4.08 18.04 9.99
N HIS A 293 -3.92 16.71 10.07
CA HIS A 293 -4.81 15.71 9.50
C HIS A 293 -4.46 14.34 10.07
N ASN A 294 -5.36 13.38 9.88
CA ASN A 294 -5.20 12.00 10.39
C ASN A 294 -5.02 10.98 9.25
N LEU A 295 -5.20 11.41 7.99
CA LEU A 295 -5.12 10.53 6.81
C LEU A 295 -3.68 10.15 6.45
N LEU A 296 -2.73 11.06 6.70
CA LEU A 296 -1.30 10.91 6.45
C LEU A 296 -0.51 11.39 7.68
N PRO A 297 0.81 11.18 7.74
CA PRO A 297 1.62 11.74 8.83
C PRO A 297 1.42 13.25 8.99
N SER A 298 0.92 13.66 10.15
CA SER A 298 0.66 15.06 10.49
C SER A 298 1.96 15.86 10.63
N GLY A 299 1.87 17.19 10.51
CA GLY A 299 3.00 18.12 10.53
C GLY A 299 3.64 18.39 9.16
N LEU A 300 3.08 17.80 8.09
CA LEU A 300 3.49 17.99 6.69
C LEU A 300 2.31 18.46 5.85
N HIS A 301 2.59 19.29 4.85
CA HIS A 301 1.62 19.63 3.81
C HIS A 301 1.76 18.60 2.69
N TRP A 302 0.67 17.90 2.39
CA TRP A 302 0.71 16.81 1.43
C TRP A 302 0.18 17.23 0.07
N LEU A 303 0.96 16.92 -0.95
CA LEU A 303 0.57 16.98 -2.35
C LEU A 303 0.41 15.55 -2.86
N ARG A 304 -0.47 15.38 -3.84
CA ARG A 304 -0.73 14.11 -4.47
C ARG A 304 -0.88 14.26 -5.97
N ALA A 305 -0.16 13.43 -6.72
CA ALA A 305 -0.32 13.25 -8.15
C ALA A 305 -0.90 11.86 -8.42
N THR A 306 -2.01 11.79 -9.14
CA THR A 306 -2.70 10.53 -9.45
C THR A 306 -2.89 10.31 -10.94
N VAL A 307 -2.94 9.04 -11.33
CA VAL A 307 -3.32 8.58 -12.68
C VAL A 307 -4.30 7.42 -12.58
N THR A 308 -5.30 7.39 -13.46
CA THR A 308 -6.35 6.37 -13.48
C THR A 308 -6.00 5.18 -14.39
N GLU A 309 -5.14 5.39 -15.39
CA GLU A 309 -4.72 4.38 -16.35
C GLU A 309 -3.29 4.63 -16.83
N ASN A 310 -2.73 3.66 -17.58
CA ASN A 310 -1.41 3.72 -18.21
C ASN A 310 -0.26 4.21 -17.30
N ALA A 311 -0.30 3.92 -16.01
CA ALA A 311 0.74 4.34 -15.06
C ALA A 311 2.14 3.86 -15.47
N ALA A 312 2.24 2.70 -16.12
CA ALA A 312 3.49 2.15 -16.66
C ALA A 312 4.09 2.97 -17.82
N ALA A 313 3.35 3.93 -18.40
CA ALA A 313 3.88 4.86 -19.40
C ALA A 313 4.77 5.94 -18.76
N ILE A 314 4.58 6.25 -17.48
CA ILE A 314 5.40 7.20 -16.74
C ILE A 314 6.77 6.56 -16.50
N PRO A 315 7.88 7.25 -16.84
CA PRO A 315 9.21 6.74 -16.57
C PRO A 315 9.50 6.63 -15.07
N ASP A 316 10.46 5.76 -14.73
CA ASP A 316 11.01 5.68 -13.39
C ASP A 316 11.53 7.05 -12.94
N THR A 317 11.14 7.45 -11.73
CA THR A 317 11.63 8.69 -11.10
C THR A 317 12.99 8.41 -10.47
N LEU A 318 14.01 9.14 -10.91
CA LEU A 318 15.34 9.08 -10.31
C LEU A 318 15.35 9.85 -8.98
N ASP A 319 14.80 11.05 -8.99
CA ASP A 319 14.95 11.99 -7.88
C ASP A 319 13.90 13.11 -7.95
N ILE A 320 13.57 13.69 -6.80
CA ILE A 320 12.65 14.82 -6.66
C ILE A 320 13.31 15.86 -5.75
N LYS A 321 13.53 17.07 -6.27
CA LYS A 321 14.19 18.16 -5.53
C LYS A 321 13.31 19.40 -5.48
N THR A 322 13.18 19.99 -4.30
CA THR A 322 12.41 21.23 -4.11
C THR A 322 13.29 22.47 -4.31
N GLN A 323 12.65 23.62 -4.49
CA GLN A 323 13.28 24.93 -4.72
C GLN A 323 14.22 24.96 -5.93
N ALA A 324 13.88 24.20 -6.96
CA ALA A 324 14.67 24.11 -8.19
C ALA A 324 14.39 25.29 -9.13
N VAL A 325 15.44 25.74 -9.82
CA VAL A 325 15.36 26.75 -10.89
C VAL A 325 16.29 26.36 -12.04
N ARG A 326 15.98 26.81 -13.26
CA ARG A 326 16.84 26.62 -14.42
C ARG A 326 17.81 27.79 -14.53
N ALA A 327 19.11 27.49 -14.60
CA ALA A 327 20.16 28.46 -14.90
C ALA A 327 20.67 28.27 -16.34
N THR A 328 20.98 29.35 -17.03
CA THR A 328 21.56 29.34 -18.38
C THR A 328 22.95 29.94 -18.36
N PHE A 329 23.82 29.42 -19.22
CA PHE A 329 25.18 29.96 -19.37
C PHE A 329 25.15 31.35 -20.02
N VAL A 330 25.87 32.30 -19.41
CA VAL A 330 26.07 33.64 -19.96
C VAL A 330 27.53 33.77 -20.40
N ASN A 331 27.75 34.01 -21.69
CA ASN A 331 29.10 34.15 -22.23
C ASN A 331 29.70 35.52 -21.87
N GLN A 332 30.85 35.51 -21.19
CA GLN A 332 31.62 36.70 -20.81
C GLN A 332 33.01 36.73 -21.50
N GLY A 333 33.10 36.18 -22.71
CA GLY A 333 34.38 35.97 -23.40
C GLY A 333 35.09 34.67 -22.96
N ASN A 334 34.32 33.69 -22.49
CA ASN A 334 34.85 32.41 -22.04
C ASN A 334 35.40 31.59 -23.22
N ALA A 335 36.45 30.79 -22.97
CA ALA A 335 37.01 29.90 -23.99
C ALA A 335 35.94 28.92 -24.50
N ALA A 336 35.83 28.74 -25.83
CA ALA A 336 34.75 27.94 -26.42
C ALA A 336 34.84 26.44 -26.13
N ASP A 337 36.02 25.95 -25.76
CA ASP A 337 36.31 24.52 -25.63
C ASP A 337 35.49 23.85 -24.51
N HIS A 338 35.08 24.60 -23.48
CA HIS A 338 34.27 24.07 -22.39
C HIS A 338 32.87 23.63 -22.83
N LEU A 339 32.38 24.07 -24.00
CA LEU A 339 31.08 23.67 -24.54
C LEU A 339 31.10 22.28 -25.19
N SER A 340 32.29 21.69 -25.38
CA SER A 340 32.45 20.35 -25.96
C SER A 340 32.05 19.24 -25.00
N LYS A 341 32.08 19.50 -23.68
CA LYS A 341 31.68 18.56 -22.64
C LYS A 341 30.64 19.22 -21.74
N PRO A 342 29.63 18.48 -21.28
CA PRO A 342 28.70 19.01 -20.30
C PRO A 342 29.46 19.37 -19.01
N LEU A 343 29.08 20.47 -18.36
CA LEU A 343 29.58 20.83 -17.04
C LEU A 343 29.21 19.70 -16.07
N PRO A 344 30.18 19.08 -15.38
CA PRO A 344 29.91 17.98 -14.47
C PRO A 344 28.92 18.36 -13.36
N ALA A 345 28.20 17.37 -12.84
CA ALA A 345 27.39 17.54 -11.64
C ALA A 345 28.22 18.11 -10.47
N ASN A 346 27.56 18.91 -9.64
CA ASN A 346 28.10 19.59 -8.46
C ASN A 346 29.24 20.59 -8.73
N SER A 347 29.38 21.06 -9.97
CA SER A 347 30.38 22.08 -10.32
C SER A 347 30.00 23.47 -9.80
N ILE A 348 28.72 23.85 -9.87
CA ILE A 348 28.24 25.13 -9.34
C ILE A 348 28.04 25.00 -7.82
N GLN A 349 28.85 25.73 -7.06
CA GLN A 349 28.85 25.69 -5.58
C GLN A 349 28.36 26.99 -4.93
N GLY A 350 28.13 28.06 -5.70
CA GLY A 350 27.68 29.33 -5.14
C GLY A 350 27.45 30.42 -6.19
N PHE A 351 26.96 31.56 -5.72
CA PHE A 351 26.71 32.75 -6.53
C PHE A 351 27.96 33.62 -6.68
N VAL A 352 27.98 34.41 -7.76
CA VAL A 352 28.96 35.51 -7.94
C VAL A 352 28.77 36.57 -6.84
N THR A 353 27.52 37.00 -6.63
CA THR A 353 27.12 37.88 -5.52
C THR A 353 26.32 37.05 -4.54
N ARG A 354 26.83 36.88 -3.30
CA ARG A 354 26.15 36.09 -2.27
C ARG A 354 24.87 36.80 -1.81
N ASP A 355 23.79 36.03 -1.70
CA ASP A 355 22.56 36.44 -1.04
C ASP A 355 22.49 35.77 0.35
N PRO A 356 22.49 36.54 1.47
CA PRO A 356 22.39 36.00 2.82
C PRO A 356 21.13 35.16 3.08
N ALA A 357 20.05 35.36 2.29
CA ALA A 357 18.83 34.56 2.40
C ALA A 357 18.98 33.14 1.83
N ILE A 358 20.03 32.88 1.04
CA ILE A 358 20.27 31.58 0.40
C ILE A 358 21.45 30.89 1.07
N ASN A 359 21.17 29.81 1.81
CA ASN A 359 22.18 29.05 2.53
C ASN A 359 23.13 28.28 1.59
N THR A 360 22.58 27.59 0.58
CA THR A 360 23.35 26.69 -0.30
C THR A 360 22.77 26.65 -1.70
N VAL A 361 23.64 26.50 -2.70
CA VAL A 361 23.28 26.22 -4.10
C VAL A 361 23.96 24.93 -4.53
N GLN A 362 23.23 24.08 -5.26
CA GLN A 362 23.74 22.82 -5.78
C GLN A 362 23.24 22.61 -7.20
N GLN A 363 24.09 22.02 -8.04
CA GLN A 363 23.79 21.60 -9.40
C GLN A 363 23.89 20.06 -9.46
N PRO A 364 22.86 19.31 -9.07
CA PRO A 364 22.96 17.85 -8.92
C PRO A 364 23.22 17.09 -10.23
N TYR A 365 22.95 17.69 -11.39
CA TYR A 365 23.02 17.06 -12.71
C TYR A 365 23.93 17.82 -13.67
N SER A 366 24.48 17.13 -14.66
CA SER A 366 25.33 17.76 -15.67
C SER A 366 24.57 18.80 -16.52
N SER A 367 25.25 19.82 -17.03
CA SER A 367 24.62 20.77 -17.96
C SER A 367 24.26 20.10 -19.29
N PHE A 368 23.36 20.71 -20.05
CA PHE A 368 22.92 20.20 -21.36
C PHE A 368 22.82 21.32 -22.40
N GLY A 369 22.76 20.96 -23.68
CA GLY A 369 22.53 21.90 -24.80
C GLY A 369 23.73 22.76 -25.23
N GLY A 370 24.92 22.51 -24.67
CA GLY A 370 26.16 23.16 -25.12
C GLY A 370 26.56 22.69 -26.52
N LYS A 371 26.94 23.63 -27.40
CA LYS A 371 27.51 23.34 -28.72
C LYS A 371 28.76 24.19 -28.92
N PRO A 372 29.95 23.58 -29.14
CA PRO A 372 31.16 24.35 -29.41
C PRO A 372 31.05 25.12 -30.73
N LYS A 373 31.89 26.13 -30.88
CA LYS A 373 32.03 26.82 -32.16
C LYS A 373 32.48 25.81 -33.23
N GLU A 374 31.82 25.84 -34.38
CA GLU A 374 32.15 24.97 -35.51
C GLU A 374 33.61 25.19 -35.97
N ASP A 375 34.37 24.10 -36.09
CA ASP A 375 35.73 24.12 -36.65
C ASP A 375 35.72 23.97 -38.19
N ASN A 376 36.87 24.19 -38.84
CA ASN A 376 36.97 24.12 -40.30
C ASN A 376 36.67 22.73 -40.87
N ARG A 377 36.99 21.65 -40.15
CA ARG A 377 36.77 20.27 -40.60
C ARG A 377 35.30 19.91 -40.51
N ALA A 378 34.65 20.21 -39.39
CA ALA A 378 33.22 20.09 -39.16
C ALA A 378 32.43 20.94 -40.18
N PHE A 379 32.86 22.19 -40.42
CA PHE A 379 32.28 23.05 -41.46
C PHE A 379 32.36 22.40 -42.84
N THR A 380 33.54 21.90 -43.23
CA THR A 380 33.73 21.27 -44.55
C THR A 380 32.88 20.00 -44.68
N MET A 381 32.78 19.21 -43.62
CA MET A 381 31.93 18.02 -43.56
C MET A 381 30.45 18.39 -43.71
N ARG A 382 29.96 19.35 -42.90
CA ARG A 382 28.57 19.83 -42.95
C ARG A 382 28.21 20.39 -44.32
N VAL A 383 29.08 21.19 -44.93
CA VAL A 383 28.85 21.72 -46.29
C VAL A 383 28.79 20.60 -47.33
N SER A 384 29.71 19.62 -47.25
CA SER A 384 29.72 18.48 -48.18
C SER A 384 28.46 17.63 -48.03
N GLU A 385 28.04 17.36 -46.80
CA GLU A 385 26.80 16.62 -46.52
C GLU A 385 25.58 17.39 -47.02
N ARG A 386 25.51 18.71 -46.72
CA ARG A 386 24.41 19.59 -47.15
C ARG A 386 24.27 19.71 -48.66
N LEU A 387 25.38 19.74 -49.40
CA LEU A 387 25.36 19.75 -50.86
C LEU A 387 24.83 18.43 -51.45
N ARG A 388 25.04 17.31 -50.74
CA ARG A 388 24.54 16.00 -51.14
C ARG A 388 23.03 15.85 -50.86
N HIS A 389 22.60 16.04 -49.61
CA HIS A 389 21.18 15.85 -49.23
C HIS A 389 20.30 17.06 -49.59
N LYS A 390 20.88 18.22 -49.93
CA LYS A 390 20.17 19.45 -50.35
C LYS A 390 19.04 19.87 -49.41
N GLN A 391 19.22 19.67 -48.10
CA GLN A 391 18.21 19.91 -47.07
C GLN A 391 16.87 19.19 -47.34
N ARG A 392 16.92 17.95 -47.84
CA ARG A 392 15.76 17.08 -48.06
C ARG A 392 16.06 15.69 -47.51
N ALA A 393 15.08 15.09 -46.84
CA ALA A 393 15.18 13.74 -46.30
C ALA A 393 14.57 12.75 -47.31
N ILE A 394 15.39 12.16 -48.18
CA ILE A 394 14.93 11.26 -49.24
C ILE A 394 15.43 9.83 -48.98
N THR A 395 16.74 9.65 -48.92
CA THR A 395 17.38 8.35 -48.65
C THR A 395 17.60 8.15 -47.15
N ALA A 396 17.78 6.89 -46.72
CA ALA A 396 18.07 6.57 -45.31
C ALA A 396 19.27 7.38 -44.76
N TRP A 397 20.31 7.58 -45.59
CA TRP A 397 21.48 8.37 -45.23
C TRP A 397 21.13 9.86 -45.01
N ASP A 398 20.21 10.43 -45.80
CA ASP A 398 19.81 11.83 -45.65
C ASP A 398 19.08 12.05 -44.30
N TYR A 399 18.20 11.13 -43.89
CA TYR A 399 17.56 11.16 -42.57
C TYR A 399 18.61 11.13 -41.45
N GLU A 400 19.55 10.18 -41.52
CA GLU A 400 20.60 10.02 -40.51
C GLU A 400 21.44 11.31 -40.36
N ARG A 401 21.87 11.91 -41.47
CA ARG A 401 22.72 13.12 -41.44
C ARG A 401 21.98 14.38 -41.01
N LEU A 402 20.73 14.56 -41.44
CA LEU A 402 19.93 15.70 -41.01
C LEU A 402 19.72 15.70 -39.49
N VAL A 403 19.53 14.53 -38.88
CA VAL A 403 19.40 14.42 -37.42
C VAL A 403 20.73 14.70 -36.73
N LEU A 404 21.84 14.07 -37.17
CA LEU A 404 23.16 14.27 -36.56
C LEU A 404 23.67 15.73 -36.69
N GLU A 405 23.35 16.43 -37.78
CA GLU A 405 23.72 17.85 -37.96
C GLU A 405 22.98 18.77 -36.95
N HIS A 406 21.67 18.54 -36.78
CA HIS A 406 20.81 19.43 -36.02
C HIS A 406 20.82 19.14 -34.51
N PHE A 407 20.94 17.86 -34.12
CA PHE A 407 20.85 17.41 -32.73
C PHE A 407 22.22 16.88 -32.25
N PRO A 408 23.12 17.74 -31.76
CA PRO A 408 24.47 17.35 -31.33
C PRO A 408 24.48 16.37 -30.15
N GLN A 409 23.40 16.30 -29.37
CA GLN A 409 23.21 15.34 -28.28
C GLN A 409 22.93 13.91 -28.77
N ILE A 410 22.81 13.68 -30.08
CA ILE A 410 22.61 12.36 -30.66
C ILE A 410 23.95 11.80 -31.14
N TYR A 411 24.35 10.66 -30.58
CA TYR A 411 25.57 9.96 -30.95
C TYR A 411 25.41 9.18 -32.26
N LYS A 412 24.30 8.45 -32.40
CA LYS A 412 24.07 7.56 -33.55
C LYS A 412 22.62 7.55 -33.97
N VAL A 413 22.41 7.46 -35.29
CA VAL A 413 21.08 7.36 -35.90
C VAL A 413 21.08 6.18 -36.87
N LYS A 414 19.99 5.42 -36.87
CA LYS A 414 19.73 4.37 -37.84
C LYS A 414 18.37 4.61 -38.47
N CYS A 415 18.35 4.85 -39.78
CA CYS A 415 17.12 4.94 -40.53
C CYS A 415 16.76 3.57 -41.12
N ILE A 416 15.55 3.10 -40.81
CA ILE A 416 14.97 1.86 -41.31
C ILE A 416 13.80 2.23 -42.21
N THR A 417 13.96 1.97 -43.50
CA THR A 417 12.92 2.20 -44.51
C THR A 417 12.13 0.91 -44.73
N SER A 418 10.83 0.93 -44.49
CA SER A 418 9.93 -0.20 -44.80
C SER A 418 9.67 -0.27 -46.31
N ALA A 419 10.68 -0.65 -47.09
CA ALA A 419 10.58 -0.74 -48.56
C ALA A 419 10.49 -2.18 -49.09
N ALA A 420 10.50 -3.21 -48.22
CA ALA A 420 10.41 -4.60 -48.66
C ALA A 420 8.96 -5.11 -48.60
N GLY A 421 8.22 -4.98 -49.70
CA GLY A 421 7.07 -5.86 -50.01
C GLY A 421 5.68 -5.22 -50.16
N ASN A 422 5.43 -3.99 -49.70
CA ASN A 422 4.10 -3.38 -49.81
C ASN A 422 3.98 -2.48 -51.05
N HIS A 423 2.98 -2.77 -51.90
CA HIS A 423 2.72 -2.07 -53.16
C HIS A 423 1.90 -0.77 -52.97
N ASN A 424 1.62 -0.36 -51.73
CA ASN A 424 0.90 0.88 -51.41
C ASN A 424 1.88 2.00 -51.00
N PRO A 425 1.99 3.09 -51.79
CA PRO A 425 2.81 4.25 -51.44
C PRO A 425 2.36 4.96 -50.14
N GLY A 426 1.08 4.84 -49.76
CA GLY A 426 0.52 5.46 -48.55
C GLY A 426 0.96 4.79 -47.24
N ASP A 427 1.57 3.60 -47.31
CA ASP A 427 2.08 2.86 -46.15
C ASP A 427 3.61 3.03 -45.99
N ALA A 428 4.20 4.01 -46.68
CA ALA A 428 5.63 4.31 -46.61
C ALA A 428 6.01 4.82 -45.22
N LYS A 429 6.41 3.88 -44.35
CA LYS A 429 6.87 4.15 -43.00
C LYS A 429 8.39 4.24 -42.96
N VAL A 430 8.90 5.35 -42.43
CA VAL A 430 10.32 5.54 -42.12
C VAL A 430 10.49 5.55 -40.62
N THR A 431 11.23 4.58 -40.10
CA THR A 431 11.54 4.50 -38.67
C THR A 431 12.96 5.01 -38.45
N VAL A 432 13.11 6.10 -37.70
CA VAL A 432 14.39 6.67 -37.31
C VAL A 432 14.68 6.29 -35.88
N VAL A 433 15.70 5.47 -35.68
CA VAL A 433 16.14 5.01 -34.37
C VAL A 433 17.32 5.87 -33.93
N VAL A 434 17.24 6.48 -32.75
CA VAL A 434 18.26 7.42 -32.26
C VAL A 434 18.87 6.93 -30.96
N ILE A 435 20.18 7.15 -30.82
CA ILE A 435 20.94 6.85 -29.61
C ILE A 435 21.58 8.16 -29.14
N PRO A 436 21.25 8.65 -27.93
CA PRO A 436 21.86 9.87 -27.41
C PRO A 436 23.33 9.64 -27.03
N ASP A 437 24.10 10.72 -27.05
CA ASP A 437 25.41 10.74 -26.42
C ASP A 437 25.22 10.87 -24.90
N VAL A 438 25.51 9.80 -24.17
CA VAL A 438 25.46 9.77 -22.70
C VAL A 438 26.85 9.91 -22.07
N ALA A 439 27.91 10.04 -22.87
CA ALA A 439 29.26 10.21 -22.34
C ALA A 439 29.32 11.46 -21.46
N ASN A 440 29.91 11.32 -20.26
CA ASN A 440 30.09 12.42 -19.31
C ASN A 440 28.78 13.06 -18.79
N THR A 441 27.63 12.39 -18.92
CA THR A 441 26.36 12.85 -18.35
C THR A 441 26.03 12.14 -17.03
N ALA A 442 25.39 12.84 -16.09
CA ALA A 442 24.91 12.31 -14.82
C ALA A 442 23.39 12.50 -14.71
N PRO A 443 22.59 11.47 -14.36
CA PRO A 443 23.00 10.08 -14.08
C PRO A 443 23.51 9.34 -15.31
N PHE A 444 24.47 8.42 -15.10
CA PHE A 444 25.08 7.65 -16.18
C PHE A 444 24.37 6.29 -16.33
N PHE A 445 23.61 6.12 -17.41
CA PHE A 445 22.97 4.85 -17.79
C PHE A 445 23.62 4.29 -19.07
N PRO A 446 24.81 3.69 -18.98
CA PRO A 446 25.64 3.49 -20.15
C PRO A 446 25.30 2.26 -20.98
N LEU A 447 24.62 1.27 -20.39
CA LEU A 447 24.24 0.05 -21.08
C LEU A 447 23.07 0.28 -22.04
N GLU A 448 22.12 1.13 -21.64
CA GLU A 448 20.88 1.41 -22.39
C GLU A 448 20.66 2.92 -22.58
N PRO A 449 21.49 3.61 -23.38
CA PRO A 449 21.32 5.03 -23.63
C PRO A 449 20.01 5.29 -24.39
N LYS A 450 19.07 6.01 -23.76
CA LYS A 450 17.77 6.34 -24.34
C LYS A 450 17.55 7.84 -24.35
N ALA A 451 17.08 8.36 -25.48
CA ALA A 451 16.70 9.74 -25.61
C ALA A 451 15.37 10.01 -24.87
N PRO A 452 15.22 11.18 -24.24
CA PRO A 452 13.96 11.59 -23.63
C PRO A 452 12.86 11.80 -24.66
N SER A 453 11.60 11.75 -24.23
CA SER A 453 10.43 11.77 -25.11
C SER A 453 10.30 13.09 -25.86
N TYR A 454 10.57 14.22 -25.20
CA TYR A 454 10.57 15.53 -25.86
C TYR A 454 11.53 15.57 -27.06
N LEU A 455 12.73 14.97 -26.92
CA LEU A 455 13.74 14.97 -27.97
C LEU A 455 13.30 14.11 -29.16
N LEU A 456 12.67 12.97 -28.93
CA LEU A 456 12.12 12.14 -30.00
C LEU A 456 11.04 12.91 -30.79
N LYS A 457 10.15 13.64 -30.09
CA LYS A 457 9.11 14.47 -30.70
C LYS A 457 9.70 15.64 -31.50
N GLU A 458 10.72 16.30 -30.97
CA GLU A 458 11.44 17.38 -31.67
C GLU A 458 12.10 16.89 -32.95
N ILE A 459 12.79 15.74 -32.90
CA ILE A 459 13.42 15.12 -34.08
C ILE A 459 12.35 14.77 -35.13
N GLN A 460 11.22 14.21 -34.69
CA GLN A 460 10.12 13.86 -35.60
C GLN A 460 9.55 15.11 -36.29
N ALA A 461 9.25 16.15 -35.52
CA ALA A 461 8.74 17.41 -36.05
C ALA A 461 9.75 18.10 -36.99
N TYR A 462 11.03 18.07 -36.64
CA TYR A 462 12.11 18.59 -37.49
C TYR A 462 12.16 17.86 -38.84
N LEU A 463 12.17 16.53 -38.83
CA LEU A 463 12.23 15.73 -40.06
C LEU A 463 10.97 15.89 -40.93
N GLN A 464 9.80 16.07 -40.31
CA GLN A 464 8.53 16.27 -41.02
C GLN A 464 8.59 17.48 -41.97
N ASN A 465 9.36 18.52 -41.62
CA ASN A 465 9.53 19.73 -42.44
C ASN A 465 10.42 19.52 -43.68
N TYR A 466 11.20 18.44 -43.73
CA TYR A 466 12.17 18.17 -44.80
C TYR A 466 11.88 16.91 -45.61
N THR A 467 10.82 16.16 -45.25
CA THR A 467 10.35 14.99 -45.98
C THR A 467 9.12 15.30 -46.84
N SER A 468 8.67 14.30 -47.60
CA SER A 468 7.38 14.33 -48.30
C SER A 468 6.22 14.20 -47.31
N PRO A 469 5.11 14.95 -47.48
CA PRO A 469 3.90 14.79 -46.66
C PRO A 469 3.29 13.39 -46.67
N PHE A 470 3.62 12.57 -47.68
CA PHE A 470 3.11 11.20 -47.82
C PHE A 470 3.89 10.16 -47.01
N VAL A 471 5.00 10.54 -46.37
CA VAL A 471 5.82 9.62 -45.57
C VAL A 471 5.43 9.70 -44.11
N GLN A 472 5.15 8.55 -43.49
CA GLN A 472 4.94 8.47 -42.06
C GLN A 472 6.28 8.27 -41.34
N ILE A 473 6.77 9.31 -40.67
CA ILE A 473 7.98 9.25 -39.86
C ILE A 473 7.63 8.80 -38.45
N VAL A 474 8.38 7.83 -37.93
CA VAL A 474 8.37 7.45 -36.52
C VAL A 474 9.78 7.53 -35.97
N VAL A 475 9.99 8.36 -34.94
CA VAL A 475 11.28 8.47 -34.24
C VAL A 475 11.16 7.74 -32.91
N LYS A 476 12.13 6.87 -32.60
CA LYS A 476 12.09 6.08 -31.36
C LYS A 476 13.47 5.72 -30.84
N ASN A 477 13.52 5.33 -29.57
CA ASN A 477 14.69 4.68 -28.98
C ASN A 477 14.87 3.25 -29.53
N PRO A 478 16.11 2.72 -29.55
CA PRO A 478 16.35 1.33 -29.91
C PRO A 478 15.75 0.37 -28.89
N ARG A 479 15.51 -0.87 -29.34
CA ARG A 479 15.11 -1.98 -28.47
C ARG A 479 16.36 -2.64 -27.89
N TYR A 480 16.72 -2.30 -26.67
CA TYR A 480 17.82 -2.97 -25.97
C TYR A 480 17.38 -4.34 -25.50
N LYS A 481 18.17 -5.36 -25.82
CA LYS A 481 17.96 -6.74 -25.38
C LYS A 481 19.09 -7.15 -24.44
N PRO A 482 18.87 -7.14 -23.11
CA PRO A 482 19.89 -7.57 -22.18
C PRO A 482 20.16 -9.06 -22.34
N ILE A 483 21.45 -9.41 -22.45
CA ILE A 483 21.92 -10.79 -22.46
C ILE A 483 22.68 -11.08 -21.18
N GLN A 484 22.25 -12.12 -20.47
CA GLN A 484 22.92 -12.62 -19.28
C GLN A 484 23.62 -13.93 -19.62
N TYR A 485 24.79 -14.15 -19.03
CA TYR A 485 25.54 -15.39 -19.20
C TYR A 485 25.71 -16.05 -17.83
N LYS A 486 25.55 -17.38 -17.80
CA LYS A 486 25.97 -18.25 -16.70
C LYS A 486 27.29 -18.90 -17.10
N VAL A 487 28.35 -18.61 -16.35
CA VAL A 487 29.73 -19.01 -16.66
C VAL A 487 30.30 -19.83 -15.51
N GLY A 488 30.84 -21.01 -15.81
CA GLY A 488 31.69 -21.76 -14.89
C GLY A 488 33.17 -21.53 -15.19
N ILE A 489 33.92 -21.00 -14.23
CA ILE A 489 35.34 -20.65 -14.42
C ILE A 489 36.23 -21.18 -13.29
N ARG A 490 37.52 -21.30 -13.60
CA ARG A 490 38.60 -21.50 -12.62
C ARG A 490 39.57 -20.31 -12.69
N PHE A 491 39.84 -19.69 -11.55
CA PHE A 491 40.89 -18.68 -11.45
C PHE A 491 42.26 -19.34 -11.23
N ARG A 492 43.33 -18.65 -11.65
CA ARG A 492 44.70 -19.13 -11.44
C ARG A 492 45.03 -19.21 -9.95
N ALA A 493 45.85 -20.19 -9.58
CA ALA A 493 46.31 -20.37 -8.21
C ALA A 493 46.98 -19.10 -7.64
N GLY A 494 46.64 -18.74 -6.40
CA GLY A 494 47.16 -17.53 -5.72
C GLY A 494 46.39 -16.23 -5.99
N SER A 495 45.28 -16.29 -6.71
CA SER A 495 44.43 -15.13 -7.05
C SER A 495 43.37 -14.84 -5.97
N ASP A 496 43.06 -13.57 -5.71
CA ASP A 496 41.94 -13.15 -4.86
C ASP A 496 40.60 -13.38 -5.58
N GLN A 497 39.96 -14.51 -5.28
CA GLN A 497 38.74 -14.96 -5.95
C GLN A 497 37.59 -13.95 -5.84
N GLY A 498 37.45 -13.25 -4.71
CA GLY A 498 36.35 -12.30 -4.49
C GLY A 498 36.48 -11.04 -5.35
N ASN A 499 37.70 -10.52 -5.47
CA ASN A 499 37.98 -9.36 -6.32
C ASN A 499 37.88 -9.71 -7.81
N TYR A 500 38.44 -10.85 -8.23
CA TYR A 500 38.41 -11.26 -9.63
C TYR A 500 37.02 -11.68 -10.12
N LEU A 501 36.12 -12.11 -9.24
CA LEU A 501 34.72 -12.34 -9.60
C LEU A 501 34.03 -11.02 -9.99
N LYS A 502 34.21 -9.97 -9.18
CA LYS A 502 33.71 -8.62 -9.50
C LYS A 502 34.35 -8.09 -10.78
N GLN A 503 35.67 -8.22 -10.91
CA GLN A 503 36.40 -7.79 -12.09
C GLN A 503 35.96 -8.52 -13.36
N LEU A 504 35.72 -9.84 -13.30
CA LEU A 504 35.24 -10.59 -14.46
C LEU A 504 33.84 -10.15 -14.89
N ASN A 505 32.95 -9.88 -13.94
CA ASN A 505 31.64 -9.32 -14.27
C ASN A 505 31.76 -7.99 -15.01
N GLU A 506 32.64 -7.09 -14.55
CA GLU A 506 32.93 -5.82 -15.25
C GLU A 506 33.54 -6.04 -16.63
N ASP A 507 34.48 -6.98 -16.77
CA ASP A 507 35.13 -7.28 -18.04
C ASP A 507 34.15 -7.86 -19.06
N ILE A 508 33.22 -8.74 -18.65
CA ILE A 508 32.16 -9.25 -19.51
C ILE A 508 31.23 -8.10 -19.94
N LYS A 509 30.84 -7.22 -19.02
CA LYS A 509 30.03 -6.03 -19.36
C LYS A 509 30.70 -5.14 -20.40
N ARG A 510 32.00 -4.86 -20.21
CA ARG A 510 32.80 -4.06 -21.15
C ARG A 510 32.88 -4.70 -22.52
N PHE A 511 33.01 -6.02 -22.59
CA PHE A 511 33.06 -6.75 -23.85
C PHE A 511 31.73 -6.72 -24.61
N LEU A 512 30.62 -6.93 -23.90
CA LEU A 512 29.28 -7.00 -24.51
C LEU A 512 28.71 -5.61 -24.83
N SER A 513 29.19 -4.56 -24.16
CA SER A 513 28.72 -3.19 -24.37
C SER A 513 29.90 -2.21 -24.33
N PRO A 514 30.78 -2.21 -25.33
CA PRO A 514 32.02 -1.41 -25.31
C PRO A 514 31.76 0.10 -25.31
N TRP A 515 30.67 0.56 -25.95
CA TRP A 515 30.25 1.98 -25.94
C TRP A 515 29.94 2.54 -24.55
N ALA A 516 29.68 1.67 -23.56
CA ALA A 516 29.44 2.07 -22.19
C ALA A 516 30.72 2.53 -21.46
N TYR A 517 31.90 2.21 -22.01
CA TYR A 517 33.20 2.40 -21.34
C TYR A 517 34.26 3.05 -22.23
N GLU A 518 34.17 2.88 -23.55
CA GLU A 518 35.15 3.38 -24.52
C GLU A 518 34.53 4.50 -25.38
N GLU A 519 35.17 5.68 -25.41
CA GLU A 519 34.68 6.86 -26.15
C GLU A 519 34.53 6.63 -27.67
N GLN A 520 35.19 5.61 -28.23
CA GLN A 520 35.22 5.35 -29.68
C GLN A 520 34.57 4.02 -30.09
N ALA A 521 33.95 3.31 -29.16
CA ALA A 521 33.32 2.03 -29.48
C ALA A 521 32.01 2.24 -30.26
N ASP A 522 31.90 1.54 -31.39
CA ASP A 522 30.73 1.65 -32.26
C ASP A 522 29.56 0.77 -31.77
N ILE A 523 28.35 1.30 -31.83
CA ILE A 523 27.13 0.58 -31.45
C ILE A 523 26.54 -0.10 -32.70
N THR A 524 26.55 -1.41 -32.77
CA THR A 524 26.05 -2.15 -33.94
C THR A 524 24.60 -2.58 -33.76
N PHE A 525 23.73 -2.16 -34.69
CA PHE A 525 22.36 -2.64 -34.79
C PHE A 525 22.30 -4.05 -35.38
N GLY A 526 21.37 -4.88 -34.92
CA GLY A 526 21.12 -6.19 -35.53
C GLY A 526 22.26 -7.21 -35.35
N SER A 527 23.19 -6.96 -34.43
CA SER A 527 24.37 -7.80 -34.23
C SER A 527 24.00 -9.17 -33.64
N SER A 528 24.86 -10.15 -33.91
CA SER A 528 24.84 -11.44 -33.24
C SER A 528 26.18 -11.68 -32.56
N ILE A 529 26.15 -12.25 -31.34
CA ILE A 529 27.34 -12.55 -30.55
C ILE A 529 27.39 -14.07 -30.37
N PRO A 530 28.35 -14.76 -31.00
CA PRO A 530 28.51 -16.20 -30.79
C PRO A 530 29.18 -16.45 -29.43
N ASN A 531 28.70 -17.48 -28.73
CA ASN A 531 29.22 -17.87 -27.41
C ASN A 531 30.72 -18.16 -27.44
N SER A 532 31.25 -18.66 -28.57
CA SER A 532 32.69 -18.89 -28.75
C SER A 532 33.53 -17.63 -28.63
N SER A 533 33.02 -16.46 -29.05
CA SER A 533 33.74 -15.18 -28.91
C SER A 533 33.82 -14.74 -27.45
N VAL A 534 32.76 -14.98 -26.68
CA VAL A 534 32.72 -14.70 -25.24
C VAL A 534 33.67 -15.65 -24.50
N ILE A 535 33.66 -16.95 -24.81
CA ILE A 535 34.60 -17.93 -24.22
C ILE A 535 36.04 -17.51 -24.50
N HIS A 536 36.36 -17.17 -25.76
CA HIS A 536 37.70 -16.73 -26.15
C HIS A 536 38.14 -15.47 -25.41
N PHE A 537 37.22 -14.51 -25.24
CA PHE A 537 37.47 -13.31 -24.47
C PHE A 537 37.80 -13.61 -23.00
N ILE A 538 37.03 -14.48 -22.36
CA ILE A 538 37.22 -14.85 -20.95
C ILE A 538 38.53 -15.62 -20.77
N LYS A 539 38.84 -16.60 -21.66
CA LYS A 539 40.08 -17.39 -21.60
C LYS A 539 41.36 -16.54 -21.76
N LYS A 540 41.28 -15.38 -22.40
CA LYS A 540 42.42 -14.46 -22.57
C LYS A 540 42.74 -13.63 -21.34
N ARG A 541 41.90 -13.64 -20.30
CA ARG A 541 42.10 -12.84 -19.08
C ARG A 541 43.24 -13.43 -18.26
N SER A 542 44.16 -12.60 -17.80
CA SER A 542 45.39 -13.03 -17.10
C SER A 542 45.14 -13.80 -15.80
N TYR A 543 43.98 -13.60 -15.17
CA TYR A 543 43.57 -14.21 -13.92
C TYR A 543 42.71 -15.48 -14.09
N VAL A 544 42.28 -15.80 -15.33
CA VAL A 544 41.51 -17.01 -15.64
C VAL A 544 42.47 -18.14 -16.02
N ASP A 545 42.22 -19.33 -15.48
CA ASP A 545 42.93 -20.57 -15.79
C ASP A 545 42.16 -21.37 -16.84
N ASP A 546 40.87 -21.63 -16.57
CA ASP A 546 40.00 -22.34 -17.50
C ASP A 546 38.54 -21.88 -17.42
N VAL A 547 37.79 -22.15 -18.50
CA VAL A 547 36.35 -21.90 -18.64
C VAL A 547 35.68 -23.23 -18.93
N GLY A 548 34.89 -23.74 -17.98
CA GLY A 548 34.24 -25.04 -18.10
C GLY A 548 33.01 -24.97 -18.98
N TYR A 549 32.11 -24.01 -18.71
CA TYR A 549 30.88 -23.86 -19.50
C TYR A 549 30.42 -22.40 -19.60
N LEU A 550 29.64 -22.13 -20.64
CA LEU A 550 28.98 -20.86 -20.89
C LEU A 550 27.55 -21.14 -21.38
N LYS A 551 26.55 -20.74 -20.59
CA LYS A 551 25.13 -20.84 -20.95
C LYS A 551 24.56 -19.44 -21.12
N LEU A 552 23.89 -19.20 -22.25
CA LEU A 552 23.16 -17.96 -22.50
C LEU A 552 21.83 -18.00 -21.75
N ILE A 553 21.52 -16.93 -21.03
CA ILE A 553 20.28 -16.76 -20.30
C ILE A 553 19.54 -15.56 -20.88
N GLU A 554 18.27 -15.78 -21.21
CA GLU A 554 17.34 -14.74 -21.60
C GLU A 554 16.39 -14.45 -20.44
N GLN A 555 16.26 -13.17 -20.12
CA GLN A 555 15.20 -12.67 -19.26
C GLN A 555 13.92 -12.62 -20.08
N VAL A 556 12.92 -13.41 -19.67
CA VAL A 556 11.59 -13.36 -20.26
C VAL A 556 10.66 -12.70 -19.25
N ALA A 557 10.16 -11.52 -19.59
CA ALA A 557 9.13 -10.86 -18.81
C ALA A 557 7.80 -11.62 -18.97
N ILE A 558 7.21 -12.05 -17.86
CA ILE A 558 5.82 -12.52 -17.86
C ILE A 558 4.95 -11.27 -17.94
N LYS A 559 4.02 -11.22 -18.89
CA LYS A 559 2.98 -10.18 -18.89
C LYS A 559 2.22 -10.30 -17.57
N ALA A 560 2.34 -9.28 -16.73
CA ALA A 560 1.64 -9.24 -15.46
C ALA A 560 0.14 -9.43 -15.71
N GLY A 561 -0.49 -10.35 -14.96
CA GLY A 561 -1.92 -10.24 -14.72
C GLY A 561 -2.24 -8.93 -14.00
N SER A 562 -3.52 -8.63 -13.82
CA SER A 562 -4.06 -7.40 -13.19
C SER A 562 -3.56 -7.07 -11.78
N GLY A 563 -2.64 -7.85 -11.19
CA GLY A 563 -2.02 -7.66 -9.88
C GLY A 563 -0.63 -7.00 -9.87
N GLY A 564 -0.14 -6.45 -10.98
CA GLY A 564 0.93 -5.43 -10.95
C GLY A 564 2.36 -5.87 -10.65
N LYS A 565 2.69 -7.17 -10.65
CA LYS A 565 4.09 -7.63 -10.68
C LYS A 565 4.39 -8.34 -12.00
N SER A 566 5.32 -7.78 -12.77
CA SER A 566 5.97 -8.48 -13.86
C SER A 566 7.01 -9.41 -13.24
N ASP A 567 6.68 -10.69 -13.06
CA ASP A 567 7.69 -11.69 -12.72
C ASP A 567 8.60 -11.89 -13.94
N ILE A 568 9.91 -11.87 -13.71
CA ILE A 568 10.93 -12.16 -14.71
C ILE A 568 11.37 -13.60 -14.46
N TYR A 569 11.18 -14.49 -15.42
CA TYR A 569 11.82 -15.81 -15.36
C TYR A 569 13.00 -15.85 -16.32
N TYR A 570 13.99 -16.65 -15.95
CA TYR A 570 15.22 -16.80 -16.72
C TYR A 570 15.13 -18.09 -17.51
N ARG A 571 15.32 -18.01 -18.82
CA ARG A 571 15.35 -19.18 -19.70
C ARG A 571 16.76 -19.39 -20.22
N VAL A 572 17.31 -20.59 -20.00
CA VAL A 572 18.53 -21.01 -20.70
C VAL A 572 18.21 -21.21 -22.18
N ILE A 573 18.90 -20.48 -23.04
CA ILE A 573 18.77 -20.65 -24.49
C ILE A 573 19.73 -21.76 -24.93
N PRO A 574 19.24 -22.82 -25.59
CA PRO A 574 20.10 -23.90 -26.12
C PRO A 574 20.93 -23.45 -27.35
N SER A 575 20.63 -22.29 -27.93
CA SER A 575 21.42 -21.69 -29.01
C SER A 575 22.76 -21.15 -28.48
N ASN A 576 23.83 -21.43 -29.23
CA ASN A 576 25.16 -20.87 -29.00
C ASN A 576 25.37 -19.47 -29.61
N LEU A 577 24.28 -18.82 -30.04
CA LEU A 577 24.28 -17.52 -30.69
C LEU A 577 23.26 -16.60 -30.03
N ALA A 578 23.73 -15.52 -29.40
CA ALA A 578 22.86 -14.42 -29.00
C ALA A 578 22.56 -13.56 -30.24
N GLN A 579 21.28 -13.40 -30.59
CA GLN A 579 20.86 -12.63 -31.76
C GLN A 579 19.56 -11.87 -31.47
N VAL A 580 19.45 -10.67 -32.05
CA VAL A 580 18.21 -9.89 -32.05
C VAL A 580 17.36 -10.18 -33.28
N GLN A 581 16.04 -10.15 -33.13
CA GLN A 581 15.10 -10.43 -34.22
C GLN A 581 14.74 -9.19 -35.05
N HIS A 582 14.89 -7.99 -34.49
CA HIS A 582 14.51 -6.76 -35.16
C HIS A 582 15.72 -5.89 -35.54
N PRO A 583 15.68 -5.19 -36.68
CA PRO A 583 16.77 -4.33 -37.15
C PRO A 583 16.99 -3.06 -36.31
N ASP A 584 16.05 -2.70 -35.45
CA ASP A 584 16.12 -1.60 -34.47
C ASP A 584 16.58 -2.06 -33.07
N SER A 585 16.96 -3.33 -32.93
CA SER A 585 17.41 -3.90 -31.67
C SER A 585 18.92 -3.91 -31.54
N ILE A 586 19.39 -3.78 -30.28
CA ILE A 586 20.80 -3.79 -29.90
C ILE A 586 20.95 -4.78 -28.74
N LEU A 587 21.94 -5.69 -28.82
CA LEU A 587 22.30 -6.56 -27.71
C LEU A 587 23.07 -5.74 -26.68
N VAL A 588 22.68 -5.82 -25.40
CA VAL A 588 23.38 -5.14 -24.31
C VAL A 588 23.73 -6.13 -23.22
N SER A 589 24.76 -5.84 -22.44
CA SER A 589 25.07 -6.66 -21.27
C SER A 589 23.98 -6.55 -20.21
N ALA A 590 23.63 -7.67 -19.56
CA ALA A 590 22.92 -7.60 -18.29
C ALA A 590 23.79 -6.89 -17.23
N PRO A 591 23.20 -6.20 -16.24
CA PRO A 591 23.96 -5.55 -15.16
C PRO A 591 24.82 -6.53 -14.33
N GLN A 592 24.40 -7.79 -14.26
CA GLN A 592 25.10 -8.86 -13.55
C GLN A 592 25.03 -10.17 -14.33
N HIS A 593 26.17 -10.86 -14.41
CA HIS A 593 26.30 -12.22 -14.94
C HIS A 593 26.41 -13.22 -13.79
N ILE A 594 25.99 -14.47 -14.05
CA ILE A 594 26.05 -15.53 -13.05
C ILE A 594 27.40 -16.24 -13.23
N ILE A 595 28.30 -16.13 -12.25
CA ILE A 595 29.66 -16.66 -12.34
C ILE A 595 29.85 -17.67 -11.21
N TYR A 596 30.13 -18.92 -11.57
CA TYR A 596 30.42 -20.01 -10.64
C TYR A 596 31.90 -20.38 -10.66
N LEU A 597 32.46 -20.61 -9.47
CA LEU A 597 33.81 -21.13 -9.30
C LEU A 597 33.80 -22.65 -9.36
N MET A 598 34.58 -23.22 -10.27
CA MET A 598 34.75 -24.67 -10.36
C MET A 598 35.76 -25.16 -9.32
N GLY A 599 35.48 -26.33 -8.74
CA GLY A 599 36.40 -27.03 -7.83
C GLY A 599 37.74 -27.40 -8.47
N THR A 600 38.65 -27.96 -7.66
CA THR A 600 40.05 -28.24 -8.02
C THR A 600 40.25 -29.41 -8.98
N GLU A 601 39.23 -30.22 -9.27
CA GLU A 601 39.37 -31.40 -10.15
C GLU A 601 39.17 -31.05 -11.63
N LYS A 602 39.92 -31.72 -12.51
CA LYS A 602 40.03 -31.36 -13.94
C LYS A 602 38.80 -31.70 -14.80
N SER A 603 37.77 -32.35 -14.24
CA SER A 603 36.51 -32.62 -14.94
C SER A 603 35.41 -31.70 -14.44
N TYR A 604 34.70 -31.11 -15.39
CA TYR A 604 33.41 -30.50 -15.15
C TYR A 604 32.37 -31.62 -15.15
N ASP A 605 31.75 -31.91 -14.00
CA ASP A 605 30.49 -32.67 -13.93
C ASP A 605 29.33 -31.70 -13.69
N GLU A 606 28.29 -31.79 -14.51
CA GLU A 606 27.06 -30.96 -14.30
C GLU A 606 26.42 -31.24 -12.94
N GLU A 607 26.59 -32.46 -12.43
CA GLU A 607 26.07 -32.95 -11.16
C GLU A 607 26.69 -32.24 -9.95
N ASP A 608 27.92 -31.71 -10.04
CA ASP A 608 28.60 -30.98 -8.95
C ASP A 608 27.97 -29.60 -8.65
N PHE A 609 27.10 -29.12 -9.54
CA PHE A 609 26.38 -27.85 -9.41
C PHE A 609 24.87 -28.05 -9.20
N GLU A 610 24.45 -29.27 -8.84
CA GLU A 610 23.08 -29.59 -8.41
C GLU A 610 22.99 -29.55 -6.87
N GLY A 611 22.04 -28.78 -6.32
CA GLY A 611 21.83 -28.66 -4.87
C GLY A 611 21.52 -27.26 -4.34
N ILE A 612 21.25 -27.19 -3.03
CA ILE A 612 20.92 -25.95 -2.31
C ILE A 612 22.14 -25.02 -2.32
N GLY A 613 21.99 -23.84 -2.93
CA GLY A 613 23.05 -22.83 -3.06
C GLY A 613 23.58 -22.65 -4.49
N TYR A 614 23.39 -23.63 -5.37
CA TYR A 614 23.77 -23.56 -6.79
C TYR A 614 22.56 -23.52 -7.74
N MET A 615 21.47 -24.18 -7.35
CA MET A 615 20.21 -24.13 -8.09
C MET A 615 19.35 -22.95 -7.61
N SER A 616 18.85 -22.16 -8.56
CA SER A 616 17.85 -21.13 -8.26
C SER A 616 16.50 -21.52 -8.85
N ILE A 617 15.42 -21.31 -8.08
CA ILE A 617 14.02 -21.56 -8.48
C ILE A 617 13.70 -20.88 -9.82
N VAL A 618 14.38 -19.77 -10.14
CA VAL A 618 14.09 -18.92 -11.30
C VAL A 618 14.86 -19.33 -12.57
N THR A 619 15.98 -20.05 -12.44
CA THR A 619 16.87 -20.41 -13.58
C THR A 619 16.92 -21.89 -13.88
N ASP A 620 16.82 -22.74 -12.86
CA ASP A 620 17.13 -24.17 -12.98
C ASP A 620 15.89 -25.07 -12.75
N PHE A 621 14.76 -24.50 -12.33
CA PHE A 621 13.49 -25.21 -12.16
C PHE A 621 12.45 -24.75 -13.18
N LYS A 622 11.68 -25.70 -13.71
CA LYS A 622 10.50 -25.43 -14.55
C LYS A 622 9.28 -25.57 -13.66
N VAL A 623 8.73 -24.45 -13.18
CA VAL A 623 7.44 -24.45 -12.47
C VAL A 623 6.36 -24.73 -13.51
N ILE A 624 5.74 -25.91 -13.46
CA ILE A 624 4.65 -26.33 -14.36
C ILE A 624 3.33 -25.88 -13.78
#